data_AF-A0A962J539-F1
#
_entry.id   AF-A0A962J539-F1
#
_cell.length_a   1.000
_cell.length_b   1.000
_cell.length_c   1.000
_cell.angle_alpha   90.00
_cell.angle_beta   90.00
_cell.angle_gamma   90.00
#
_symmetry.space_group_name_H-M   'P 1'
#
loop_
_entity.id
_entity.type
_entity.pdbx_description
1 polymer ?
#
loop_
_entity_poly.entity_id
_entity_poly.type
_entity_poly.pdbx_seq_one_letter_code
_entity_poly.pdbx_strand_id
1 'polypeptide(L)'
;SMAIFDKAEYTGDFTQDLLAEDDATYFNDFEQFFELQKAAAEKLVEEHSNTAEWAELLEGHFHSWEYGEAPEGEKGGIIVAIHSDGEVEVHEGLTKTKADKSTTDALKKPKPTYSTPLVRNMSMHKSVAVQAALLGNPRKAKELAVTQKLYRFKNHDALSYFSQEEGCTAPALMVINDKCGDLLGLFGVDKEAIETAEDRQNWHDLGYMFSCNLEGAYMAVQSLSDEQLEEILVALEVLEFGQVFPDRLDTYADSLFNKVAADLNVDMRDYWRPDEAFLKRRNKEQLQKIISEAGCSQKYGSAAGYKKKELVSSMAKHFQHVLTLEAPNADELKATFWIPEAMQFPAINPDAKDEPEEEDFEESADFEDEEEYAEAA
;
A
#
# COMPACT_ATOMS: atom_id res chain seq x y z
N SER A 1 13.00 -4.79 44.28
CA SER A 1 14.02 -5.80 43.91
C SER A 1 13.47 -7.20 44.10
N MET A 2 13.50 -8.04 43.05
CA MET A 2 12.89 -9.38 42.98
C MET A 2 13.81 -10.52 43.49
N ALA A 3 15.01 -10.19 43.99
CA ALA A 3 15.96 -11.17 44.49
C ALA A 3 15.47 -11.81 45.81
N ILE A 4 15.45 -13.15 45.85
CA ILE A 4 15.13 -13.91 47.07
C ILE A 4 16.38 -14.36 47.84
N PHE A 5 17.57 -14.16 47.27
CA PHE A 5 18.87 -14.39 47.92
C PHE A 5 19.39 -13.15 48.67
N ASP A 6 20.35 -13.33 49.59
CA ASP A 6 20.99 -12.21 50.28
C ASP A 6 21.85 -11.41 49.31
N LYS A 7 21.56 -10.11 49.14
CA LYS A 7 22.27 -9.22 48.21
C LYS A 7 23.78 -9.12 48.49
N ALA A 8 24.23 -9.47 49.70
CA ALA A 8 25.66 -9.54 50.02
C ALA A 8 26.40 -10.70 49.31
N GLU A 9 25.68 -11.69 48.79
CA GLU A 9 26.24 -12.84 48.06
C GLU A 9 26.44 -12.54 46.56
N TYR A 10 25.85 -11.45 46.04
CA TYR A 10 26.06 -11.00 44.66
C TYR A 10 27.33 -10.16 44.55
N THR A 11 28.24 -10.57 43.67
CA THR A 11 29.53 -9.88 43.47
C THR A 11 29.58 -8.98 42.25
N GLY A 12 28.50 -8.94 41.45
CA GLY A 12 28.39 -8.11 40.27
C GLY A 12 28.03 -6.67 40.58
N ASP A 13 28.02 -5.83 39.53
CA ASP A 13 27.64 -4.42 39.65
C ASP A 13 26.12 -4.25 39.64
N PHE A 14 25.66 -3.22 40.35
CA PHE A 14 24.26 -2.82 40.40
C PHE A 14 24.05 -1.52 39.62
N THR A 15 22.94 -1.41 38.90
CA THR A 15 22.47 -0.15 38.33
C THR A 15 21.25 0.31 39.12
N GLN A 16 21.36 1.48 39.76
CA GLN A 16 20.23 2.10 40.45
C GLN A 16 19.67 3.23 39.58
N ASP A 17 18.38 3.16 39.26
CA ASP A 17 17.71 4.27 38.61
C ASP A 17 17.51 5.41 39.64
N LEU A 18 18.09 6.57 39.35
CA LEU A 18 18.10 7.74 40.24
C LEU A 18 16.79 8.54 40.21
N LEU A 19 15.87 8.20 39.31
CA LEU A 19 14.58 8.89 39.13
C LEU A 19 13.36 8.04 39.51
N ALA A 20 13.56 6.76 39.82
CA ALA A 20 12.52 5.85 40.28
C ALA A 20 12.43 5.80 41.82
N GLU A 21 11.31 5.34 42.37
CA GLU A 21 11.16 5.08 43.81
C GLU A 21 12.18 4.00 44.28
N ASP A 22 12.49 3.98 45.59
CA ASP A 22 13.64 3.30 46.28
C ASP A 22 13.90 1.80 45.97
N ASP A 23 13.14 1.19 45.06
CA ASP A 23 13.08 -0.25 44.81
C ASP A 23 13.62 -0.68 43.43
N ALA A 24 14.00 0.26 42.56
CA ALA A 24 14.46 0.04 41.18
C ALA A 24 16.00 -0.08 41.07
N THR A 25 16.56 -1.06 41.79
CA THR A 25 17.96 -1.50 41.61
C THR A 25 18.00 -2.76 40.76
N TYR A 26 18.69 -2.70 39.63
CA TYR A 26 18.86 -3.78 38.66
C TYR A 26 20.23 -4.44 38.81
N PHE A 27 20.26 -5.77 38.64
CA PHE A 27 21.49 -6.57 38.62
C PHE A 27 22.01 -6.61 37.18
N ASN A 28 23.28 -6.24 36.96
CA ASN A 28 23.82 -6.14 35.60
C ASN A 28 24.36 -7.46 35.05
N ASP A 29 24.65 -8.43 35.93
CA ASP A 29 25.07 -9.79 35.59
C ASP A 29 23.89 -10.76 35.77
N PHE A 30 23.24 -11.07 34.65
CA PHE A 30 22.07 -11.97 34.61
C PHE A 30 22.43 -13.42 34.95
N GLU A 31 23.58 -13.92 34.50
CA GLU A 31 23.99 -15.31 34.71
C GLU A 31 24.27 -15.55 36.20
N GLN A 32 25.03 -14.65 36.84
CA GLN A 32 25.27 -14.73 38.28
C GLN A 32 23.99 -14.53 39.09
N PHE A 33 23.12 -13.60 38.68
CA PHE A 33 21.83 -13.38 39.34
C PHE A 33 20.96 -14.64 39.31
N PHE A 34 20.84 -15.27 38.14
CA PHE A 34 20.01 -16.46 37.94
C PHE A 34 20.54 -17.67 38.72
N GLU A 35 21.87 -17.86 38.78
CA GLU A 35 22.48 -18.92 39.59
C GLU A 35 22.17 -18.76 41.09
N LEU A 36 22.29 -17.54 41.62
CA LEU A 36 22.00 -17.25 43.04
C LEU A 36 20.49 -17.36 43.34
N GLN A 37 19.65 -16.91 42.41
CA GLN A 37 18.20 -17.01 42.53
C GLN A 37 17.74 -18.48 42.50
N LYS A 38 18.32 -19.31 41.62
CA LYS A 38 18.08 -20.74 41.59
C LYS A 38 18.56 -21.43 42.87
N ALA A 39 19.75 -21.11 43.36
CA ALA A 39 20.26 -21.68 44.61
C ALA A 39 19.39 -21.30 45.82
N ALA A 40 18.83 -20.08 45.85
CA ALA A 40 17.87 -19.66 46.86
C ALA A 40 16.50 -20.35 46.70
N ALA A 41 16.03 -20.55 45.47
CA ALA A 41 14.81 -21.31 45.20
C ALA A 41 14.94 -22.79 45.60
N GLU A 42 16.11 -23.41 45.38
CA GLU A 42 16.42 -24.77 45.85
C GLU A 42 16.41 -24.85 47.39
N LYS A 43 16.96 -23.85 48.09
CA LYS A 43 16.87 -23.77 49.57
C LYS A 43 15.43 -23.62 50.05
N LEU A 44 14.60 -22.82 49.38
CA LEU A 44 13.17 -22.72 49.69
C LEU A 44 12.47 -24.07 49.52
N VAL A 45 12.76 -24.80 48.43
CA VAL A 45 12.23 -26.16 48.23
C VAL A 45 12.65 -27.09 49.38
N GLU A 46 13.90 -27.03 49.84
CA GLU A 46 14.37 -27.82 50.98
C GLU A 46 13.67 -27.45 52.30
N GLU A 47 13.48 -26.16 52.58
CA GLU A 47 12.78 -25.68 53.78
C GLU A 47 11.32 -26.15 53.80
N HIS A 48 10.63 -25.98 52.68
CA HIS A 48 9.23 -26.35 52.49
C HIS A 48 9.02 -27.88 52.42
N SER A 49 10.04 -28.66 52.03
CA SER A 49 9.98 -30.13 52.05
C SER A 49 9.78 -30.72 53.46
N ASN A 50 10.15 -29.98 54.52
CA ASN A 50 9.96 -30.42 55.90
C ASN A 50 8.51 -30.31 56.38
N THR A 51 7.71 -29.46 55.73
CA THR A 51 6.33 -29.17 56.11
C THR A 51 5.31 -29.82 55.17
N ALA A 52 5.60 -29.85 53.87
CA ALA A 52 4.75 -30.38 52.80
C ALA A 52 4.93 -31.89 52.57
N GLU A 53 4.01 -32.51 51.80
CA GLU A 53 4.12 -33.93 51.42
C GLU A 53 5.22 -34.17 50.36
N TRP A 54 5.44 -33.19 49.48
CA TRP A 54 6.53 -33.14 48.51
C TRP A 54 6.80 -31.68 48.14
N ALA A 55 8.04 -31.36 47.77
CA ALA A 55 8.41 -30.04 47.26
C ALA A 55 9.30 -30.23 46.03
N GLU A 56 9.01 -29.53 44.93
CA GLU A 56 9.77 -29.62 43.67
C GLU A 56 10.04 -28.23 43.10
N LEU A 57 11.25 -28.04 42.52
CA LEU A 57 11.60 -26.86 41.74
C LEU A 57 11.14 -27.06 40.29
N LEU A 58 10.40 -26.10 39.74
CA LEU A 58 10.01 -26.05 38.35
C LEU A 58 10.72 -24.88 37.65
N GLU A 59 11.49 -25.17 36.62
CA GLU A 59 12.06 -24.14 35.74
C GLU A 59 11.05 -23.81 34.63
N GLY A 60 10.48 -22.60 34.67
CA GLY A 60 9.44 -22.13 33.76
C GLY A 60 8.06 -21.98 34.40
N HIS A 61 7.05 -21.77 33.56
CA HIS A 61 5.72 -21.36 34.00
C HIS A 61 4.94 -22.50 34.67
N PHE A 62 4.33 -22.22 35.83
CA PHE A 62 3.43 -23.15 36.51
C PHE A 62 2.08 -23.28 35.80
N HIS A 63 1.64 -24.49 35.52
CA HIS A 63 0.34 -24.75 34.92
C HIS A 63 -0.62 -25.35 35.94
N SER A 64 -1.50 -24.52 36.50
CA SER A 64 -2.45 -24.91 37.55
C SER A 64 -3.36 -26.09 37.19
N TRP A 65 -3.62 -26.32 35.90
CA TRP A 65 -4.42 -27.45 35.40
C TRP A 65 -3.70 -28.81 35.44
N GLU A 66 -2.38 -28.85 35.66
CA GLU A 66 -1.62 -30.10 35.82
C GLU A 66 -1.70 -30.68 37.24
N TYR A 67 -2.19 -29.89 38.20
CA TYR A 67 -2.23 -30.22 39.63
C TYR A 67 -3.65 -30.07 40.18
N GLY A 68 -3.97 -30.83 41.23
CA GLY A 68 -5.25 -30.73 41.94
C GLY A 68 -5.05 -30.05 43.28
N GLU A 69 -6.07 -29.40 43.83
CA GLU A 69 -5.98 -28.82 45.17
C GLU A 69 -6.15 -29.89 46.25
N ALA A 70 -5.30 -29.85 47.27
CA ALA A 70 -5.42 -30.72 48.44
C ALA A 70 -6.66 -30.34 49.27
N PRO A 71 -7.40 -31.32 49.84
CA PRO A 71 -8.51 -31.04 50.74
C PRO A 71 -8.08 -30.19 51.95
N GLU A 72 -8.99 -29.32 52.43
CA GLU A 72 -8.73 -28.41 53.53
C GLU A 72 -8.28 -29.16 54.80
N GLY A 73 -7.03 -28.97 55.22
CA GLY A 73 -6.42 -29.60 56.40
C GLY A 73 -5.46 -30.77 56.11
N GLU A 74 -5.27 -31.18 54.85
CA GLU A 74 -4.26 -32.15 54.45
C GLU A 74 -2.96 -31.47 53.99
N LYS A 75 -1.81 -32.15 54.17
CA LYS A 75 -0.51 -31.64 53.72
C LYS A 75 -0.40 -31.82 52.21
N GLY A 76 -0.68 -30.79 51.42
CA GLY A 76 -0.40 -30.80 49.99
C GLY A 76 1.10 -30.66 49.68
N GLY A 77 1.46 -30.84 48.42
CA GLY A 77 2.80 -30.53 47.91
C GLY A 77 2.98 -29.07 47.55
N ILE A 78 4.23 -28.65 47.39
CA ILE A 78 4.62 -27.28 47.06
C ILE A 78 5.45 -27.29 45.78
N ILE A 79 5.13 -26.38 44.85
CA ILE A 79 5.97 -26.11 43.68
C ILE A 79 6.54 -24.71 43.82
N VAL A 80 7.87 -24.61 43.73
CA VAL A 80 8.56 -23.34 43.58
C VAL A 80 8.89 -23.21 42.10
N ALA A 81 8.23 -22.28 41.40
CA ALA A 81 8.44 -22.02 39.99
C ALA A 81 9.40 -20.84 39.83
N ILE A 82 10.51 -21.04 39.12
CA ILE A 82 11.43 -19.97 38.72
C ILE A 82 11.26 -19.67 37.24
N HIS A 83 10.87 -18.43 36.93
CA HIS A 83 10.65 -17.95 35.57
C HIS A 83 11.98 -17.56 34.89
N SER A 84 11.97 -17.42 33.56
CA SER A 84 13.17 -17.06 32.77
C SER A 84 13.72 -15.67 33.07
N ASP A 85 12.89 -14.79 33.64
CA ASP A 85 13.26 -13.46 34.12
C ASP A 85 13.77 -13.45 35.58
N GLY A 86 13.74 -14.61 36.25
CA GLY A 86 14.15 -14.79 37.64
C GLY A 86 13.07 -14.50 38.68
N GLU A 87 11.82 -14.28 38.28
CA GLU A 87 10.68 -14.26 39.21
C GLU A 87 10.48 -15.64 39.84
N VAL A 88 10.25 -15.69 41.16
CA VAL A 88 10.04 -16.94 41.90
C VAL A 88 8.65 -16.92 42.53
N GLU A 89 7.80 -17.85 42.09
CA GLU A 89 6.46 -18.06 42.64
C GLU A 89 6.40 -19.35 43.46
N VAL A 90 5.69 -19.31 44.59
CA VAL A 90 5.49 -20.48 45.45
C VAL A 90 4.02 -20.87 45.45
N HIS A 91 3.73 -22.07 44.95
CA HIS A 91 2.38 -22.63 44.86
C HIS A 91 2.25 -23.77 45.86
N GLU A 92 1.44 -23.58 46.91
CA GLU A 92 1.25 -24.57 47.98
C GLU A 92 -0.08 -25.32 47.87
N GLY A 93 -0.18 -26.49 48.52
CA GLY A 93 -1.44 -27.24 48.61
C GLY A 93 -1.76 -28.10 47.39
N LEU A 94 -0.75 -28.54 46.63
CA LEU A 94 -0.93 -29.25 45.37
C LEU A 94 -0.93 -30.79 45.53
N THR A 95 -1.83 -31.47 44.86
CA THR A 95 -1.85 -32.92 44.70
C THR A 95 -1.48 -33.26 43.26
N LYS A 96 -0.64 -34.29 43.08
CA LYS A 96 -0.31 -34.78 41.73
C LYS A 96 -1.54 -35.48 41.16
N THR A 97 -2.41 -34.74 40.50
CA THR A 97 -3.51 -35.30 39.73
C THR A 97 -2.88 -36.14 38.63
N LYS A 98 -2.95 -37.47 38.74
CA LYS A 98 -2.64 -38.34 37.60
C LYS A 98 -3.73 -38.10 36.56
N ALA A 99 -3.59 -37.03 35.78
CA ALA A 99 -4.30 -36.89 34.52
C ALA A 99 -4.05 -38.20 33.76
N ASP A 100 -5.14 -38.91 33.47
CA ASP A 100 -5.07 -40.22 32.84
C ASP A 100 -4.29 -40.07 31.53
N LYS A 101 -3.11 -40.73 31.44
CA LYS A 101 -2.24 -40.67 30.25
C LYS A 101 -3.02 -41.04 28.97
N SER A 102 -4.11 -41.77 29.14
CA SER A 102 -5.11 -42.10 28.12
C SER A 102 -5.77 -40.87 27.47
N THR A 103 -6.15 -39.85 28.25
CA THR A 103 -6.87 -38.66 27.73
C THR A 103 -5.93 -37.65 27.07
N THR A 104 -4.67 -37.59 27.52
CA THR A 104 -3.65 -36.71 26.93
C THR A 104 -3.08 -37.25 25.62
N ASP A 105 -2.95 -38.57 25.44
CA ASP A 105 -2.55 -39.16 24.15
C ASP A 105 -3.64 -39.04 23.07
N ALA A 106 -4.93 -39.01 23.46
CA ALA A 106 -6.04 -38.80 22.52
C ALA A 106 -6.11 -37.37 21.93
N LEU A 107 -5.40 -36.40 22.53
CA LEU A 107 -5.36 -34.99 22.10
C LEU A 107 -4.04 -34.59 21.41
N LYS A 108 -3.04 -35.48 21.36
CA LYS A 108 -1.76 -35.20 20.68
C LYS A 108 -1.97 -35.21 19.17
N LYS A 109 -2.10 -34.01 18.58
CA LYS A 109 -2.00 -33.84 17.13
C LYS A 109 -0.69 -34.46 16.64
N PRO A 110 -0.69 -35.18 15.49
CA PRO A 110 0.53 -35.74 14.96
C PRO A 110 1.55 -34.62 14.75
N LYS A 111 2.73 -34.77 15.38
CA LYS A 111 3.82 -33.80 15.19
C LYS A 111 4.17 -33.81 13.69
N PRO A 112 4.15 -32.65 13.01
CA PRO A 112 4.50 -32.59 11.60
C PRO A 112 5.94 -33.09 11.41
N THR A 113 6.21 -33.77 10.30
CA THR A 113 7.55 -34.27 9.95
C THR A 113 8.62 -33.17 9.98
N TYR A 114 8.22 -31.94 9.63
CA TYR A 114 9.07 -30.76 9.66
C TYR A 114 8.47 -29.72 10.59
N SER A 115 9.29 -29.10 11.44
CA SER A 115 8.87 -27.97 12.27
C SER A 115 8.58 -26.74 11.39
N THR A 116 7.72 -25.83 11.87
CA THR A 116 7.40 -24.59 11.15
C THR A 116 8.63 -23.75 10.80
N PRO A 117 9.62 -23.56 11.71
CA PRO A 117 10.85 -22.84 11.36
C PRO A 117 11.65 -23.54 10.24
N LEU A 118 11.71 -24.87 10.25
CA LEU A 118 12.39 -25.64 9.21
C LEU A 118 11.67 -25.54 7.86
N VAL A 119 10.33 -25.61 7.84
CA VAL A 119 9.53 -25.40 6.62
C VAL A 119 9.77 -24.00 6.06
N ARG A 120 9.79 -22.96 6.90
CA ARG A 120 10.11 -21.59 6.48
C ARG A 120 11.50 -21.52 5.87
N ASN A 121 12.54 -22.04 6.53
CA ASN A 121 13.90 -22.04 6.01
C ASN A 121 13.99 -22.74 4.63
N MET A 122 13.40 -23.93 4.49
CA MET A 122 13.37 -24.66 3.22
C MET A 122 12.64 -23.87 2.12
N SER A 123 11.50 -23.24 2.45
CA SER A 123 10.76 -22.40 1.51
C SER A 123 11.57 -21.19 1.06
N MET A 124 12.27 -20.51 1.98
CA MET A 124 13.16 -19.39 1.62
C MET A 124 14.28 -19.83 0.68
N HIS A 125 14.93 -20.97 0.94
CA HIS A 125 15.94 -21.53 0.04
C HIS A 125 15.38 -21.85 -1.36
N LYS A 126 14.15 -22.38 -1.43
CA LYS A 126 13.47 -22.61 -2.72
C LYS A 126 13.20 -21.29 -3.44
N SER A 127 12.73 -20.27 -2.73
CA SER A 127 12.45 -18.95 -3.31
C SER A 127 13.70 -18.33 -3.94
N VAL A 128 14.81 -18.26 -3.20
CA VAL A 128 16.06 -17.67 -3.73
C VAL A 128 16.65 -18.50 -4.89
N ALA A 129 16.47 -19.83 -4.89
CA ALA A 129 16.88 -20.67 -6.01
C ALA A 129 16.06 -20.39 -7.28
N VAL A 130 14.74 -20.19 -7.15
CA VAL A 130 13.88 -19.78 -8.27
C VAL A 130 14.24 -18.37 -8.76
N GLN A 131 14.47 -17.42 -7.86
CA GLN A 131 14.91 -16.07 -8.20
C GLN A 131 16.24 -16.10 -8.99
N ALA A 132 17.22 -16.90 -8.54
CA ALA A 132 18.48 -17.08 -9.27
C ALA A 132 18.27 -17.69 -10.67
N ALA A 133 17.36 -18.66 -10.81
CA ALA A 133 17.00 -19.23 -12.11
C ALA A 133 16.29 -18.22 -13.03
N LEU A 134 15.43 -17.35 -12.49
CA LEU A 134 14.76 -16.28 -13.23
C LEU A 134 15.76 -15.25 -13.76
N LEU A 135 16.79 -14.88 -12.99
CA LEU A 135 17.86 -14.01 -13.46
C LEU A 135 18.63 -14.60 -14.65
N GLY A 136 18.74 -15.93 -14.72
CA GLY A 136 19.30 -16.65 -15.88
C GLY A 136 18.34 -16.78 -17.06
N ASN A 137 17.07 -16.39 -16.93
CA ASN A 137 16.05 -16.47 -17.98
C ASN A 137 15.22 -15.17 -18.04
N PRO A 138 15.75 -14.12 -18.71
CA PRO A 138 15.09 -12.81 -18.81
C PRO A 138 13.68 -12.89 -19.39
N ARG A 139 13.43 -13.83 -20.31
CA ARG A 139 12.11 -14.06 -20.89
C ARG A 139 11.09 -14.49 -19.82
N LYS A 140 11.43 -15.48 -18.99
CA LYS A 140 10.56 -15.93 -17.89
C LYS A 140 10.38 -14.86 -16.82
N ALA A 141 11.40 -14.04 -16.57
CA ALA A 141 11.27 -12.87 -15.71
C ALA A 141 10.29 -11.83 -16.29
N LYS A 142 10.33 -11.56 -17.60
CA LYS A 142 9.37 -10.66 -18.30
C LYS A 142 7.93 -11.21 -18.22
N GLU A 143 7.73 -12.50 -18.47
CA GLU A 143 6.41 -13.15 -18.32
C GLU A 143 5.86 -12.99 -16.89
N LEU A 144 6.69 -13.19 -15.88
CA LEU A 144 6.31 -12.98 -14.48
C LEU A 144 5.99 -11.51 -14.18
N ALA A 145 6.76 -10.57 -14.71
CA ALA A 145 6.52 -9.13 -14.52
C ALA A 145 5.15 -8.71 -15.11
N VAL A 146 4.86 -9.11 -16.35
CA VAL A 146 3.57 -8.83 -17.01
C VAL A 146 2.42 -9.49 -16.25
N THR A 147 2.61 -10.74 -15.81
CA THR A 147 1.62 -11.48 -15.01
C THR A 147 1.28 -10.72 -13.72
N GLN A 148 2.29 -10.24 -12.99
CA GLN A 148 2.09 -9.49 -11.75
C GLN A 148 1.41 -8.15 -12.04
N LYS A 149 1.78 -7.45 -13.12
CA LYS A 149 1.17 -6.19 -13.52
C LYS A 149 -0.31 -6.37 -13.87
N LEU A 150 -0.68 -7.38 -14.65
CA LEU A 150 -2.08 -7.72 -14.96
C LEU A 150 -2.91 -8.11 -13.73
N TYR A 151 -2.30 -8.80 -12.76
CA TYR A 151 -2.99 -9.23 -11.55
C TYR A 151 -3.22 -8.08 -10.55
N ARG A 152 -2.25 -7.17 -10.43
CA ARG A 152 -2.26 -6.07 -9.45
C ARG A 152 -2.57 -4.70 -10.05
N PHE A 153 -3.01 -4.68 -11.30
CA PHE A 153 -3.23 -3.46 -12.04
C PHE A 153 -4.12 -2.49 -11.26
N LYS A 154 -3.69 -1.23 -11.20
CA LYS A 154 -4.45 -0.14 -10.60
C LYS A 154 -4.42 1.06 -11.53
N ASN A 155 -5.55 1.36 -12.15
CA ASN A 155 -5.64 2.48 -13.07
C ASN A 155 -5.48 3.85 -12.36
N HIS A 156 -5.04 4.85 -13.12
CA HIS A 156 -5.09 6.24 -12.70
C HIS A 156 -6.54 6.75 -12.68
N ASP A 157 -6.88 7.61 -11.70
CA ASP A 157 -8.26 8.10 -11.48
C ASP A 157 -8.85 8.82 -12.69
N ALA A 158 -8.01 9.42 -13.54
CA ALA A 158 -8.42 10.07 -14.79
C ALA A 158 -9.24 9.14 -15.72
N LEU A 159 -8.86 7.86 -15.80
CA LEU A 159 -9.55 6.89 -16.66
C LEU A 159 -10.97 6.61 -16.14
N SER A 160 -11.11 6.39 -14.83
CA SER A 160 -12.40 6.19 -14.17
C SER A 160 -13.28 7.45 -14.23
N TYR A 161 -12.67 8.64 -14.07
CA TYR A 161 -13.38 9.92 -14.11
C TYR A 161 -14.13 10.12 -15.43
N PHE A 162 -13.44 9.97 -16.56
CA PHE A 162 -14.06 10.14 -17.88
C PHE A 162 -14.97 8.98 -18.28
N SER A 163 -14.75 7.78 -17.71
CA SER A 163 -15.63 6.63 -17.96
C SER A 163 -17.01 6.76 -17.31
N GLN A 164 -17.15 7.61 -16.27
CA GLN A 164 -18.41 7.83 -15.56
C GLN A 164 -19.20 9.04 -16.11
N GLU A 165 -18.58 9.92 -16.90
CA GLU A 165 -19.25 11.09 -17.47
C GLU A 165 -19.99 10.73 -18.77
N GLU A 166 -21.32 10.52 -18.69
CA GLU A 166 -22.17 10.30 -19.87
C GLU A 166 -22.03 11.45 -20.90
N GLY A 167 -21.63 11.09 -22.13
CA GLY A 167 -21.53 12.02 -23.25
C GLY A 167 -20.25 12.86 -23.32
N CYS A 168 -19.24 12.58 -22.48
CA CYS A 168 -17.93 13.23 -22.54
C CYS A 168 -16.81 12.19 -22.81
N THR A 169 -16.63 11.82 -24.08
CA THR A 169 -15.46 11.02 -24.47
C THR A 169 -14.30 11.95 -24.80
N ALA A 170 -13.32 12.04 -23.90
CA ALA A 170 -12.08 12.77 -24.16
C ALA A 170 -11.36 12.13 -25.37
N PRO A 171 -10.90 12.90 -26.37
CA PRO A 171 -10.16 12.39 -27.53
C PRO A 171 -8.95 11.50 -27.14
N ALA A 172 -8.21 11.88 -26.09
CA ALA A 172 -7.11 11.08 -25.58
C ALA A 172 -7.55 9.68 -25.06
N LEU A 173 -8.74 9.60 -24.43
CA LEU A 173 -9.27 8.32 -23.94
C LEU A 173 -9.64 7.37 -25.09
N MET A 174 -10.06 7.89 -26.24
CA MET A 174 -10.30 7.06 -27.43
C MET A 174 -9.01 6.40 -27.91
N VAL A 175 -7.91 7.15 -28.00
CA VAL A 175 -6.59 6.62 -28.39
C VAL A 175 -6.15 5.50 -27.43
N ILE A 176 -6.37 5.69 -26.13
CA ILE A 176 -6.08 4.68 -25.10
C ILE A 176 -6.93 3.42 -25.31
N ASN A 177 -8.24 3.59 -25.50
CA ASN A 177 -9.16 2.48 -25.70
C ASN A 177 -8.88 1.70 -26.99
N ASP A 178 -8.53 2.38 -28.08
CA ASP A 178 -8.15 1.72 -29.34
C ASP A 178 -6.93 0.82 -29.13
N LYS A 179 -5.88 1.34 -28.47
CA LYS A 179 -4.68 0.56 -28.16
C LYS A 179 -4.99 -0.61 -27.22
N CYS A 180 -5.81 -0.41 -26.19
CA CYS A 180 -6.19 -1.49 -25.29
C CYS A 180 -7.03 -2.57 -26.00
N GLY A 181 -7.85 -2.18 -26.99
CA GLY A 181 -8.60 -3.11 -27.85
C GLY A 181 -7.67 -3.99 -28.71
N ASP A 182 -6.59 -3.43 -29.25
CA ASP A 182 -5.55 -4.21 -29.94
C ASP A 182 -4.94 -5.27 -29.02
N LEU A 183 -4.62 -4.89 -27.77
CA LEU A 183 -3.98 -5.76 -26.79
C LEU A 183 -4.92 -6.86 -26.28
N LEU A 184 -6.21 -6.55 -26.11
CA LEU A 184 -7.24 -7.54 -25.79
C LEU A 184 -7.34 -8.63 -26.87
N GLY A 185 -7.14 -8.25 -28.14
CA GLY A 185 -7.08 -9.20 -29.26
C GLY A 185 -6.00 -10.27 -29.11
N LEU A 186 -4.90 -9.98 -28.40
CA LEU A 186 -3.83 -10.95 -28.11
C LEU A 186 -4.30 -12.10 -27.21
N PHE A 187 -5.34 -11.87 -26.41
CA PHE A 187 -5.96 -12.85 -25.52
C PHE A 187 -7.19 -13.54 -26.15
N GLY A 188 -7.46 -13.29 -27.44
CA GLY A 188 -8.59 -13.87 -28.15
C GLY A 188 -9.93 -13.21 -27.83
N VAL A 189 -9.92 -11.97 -27.34
CA VAL A 189 -11.13 -11.15 -27.19
C VAL A 189 -11.36 -10.40 -28.51
N ASP A 190 -12.43 -10.76 -29.22
CA ASP A 190 -12.72 -10.19 -30.54
C ASP A 190 -13.09 -8.70 -30.47
N LYS A 191 -12.45 -7.90 -31.33
CA LYS A 191 -12.75 -6.45 -31.48
C LYS A 191 -14.21 -6.17 -31.85
N GLU A 192 -14.86 -7.02 -32.66
CA GLU A 192 -16.27 -6.82 -33.03
C GLU A 192 -17.24 -7.15 -31.86
N ALA A 193 -16.84 -8.04 -30.94
CA ALA A 193 -17.56 -8.27 -29.69
C ALA A 193 -17.34 -7.14 -28.66
N ILE A 194 -16.32 -6.30 -28.89
CA ILE A 194 -15.98 -5.10 -28.13
C ILE A 194 -16.77 -3.89 -28.68
N GLU A 195 -16.79 -3.68 -30.00
CA GLU A 195 -17.43 -2.53 -30.67
C GLU A 195 -18.97 -2.48 -30.53
N THR A 196 -19.61 -3.58 -30.17
CA THR A 196 -21.08 -3.67 -30.03
C THR A 196 -21.62 -3.08 -28.72
N ALA A 197 -20.76 -2.72 -27.78
CA ALA A 197 -21.13 -1.98 -26.58
C ALA A 197 -20.58 -0.54 -26.71
N GLU A 198 -21.45 0.41 -27.05
CA GLU A 198 -21.11 1.85 -27.15
C GLU A 198 -20.49 2.43 -25.86
N ASP A 199 -20.54 1.68 -24.75
CA ASP A 199 -20.05 2.06 -23.42
C ASP A 199 -18.84 1.24 -22.91
N ARG A 200 -18.28 0.30 -23.70
CA ARG A 200 -17.19 -0.56 -23.20
C ARG A 200 -15.86 0.17 -23.17
N GLN A 201 -15.23 0.19 -21.99
CA GLN A 201 -13.92 0.78 -21.75
C GLN A 201 -12.84 -0.30 -21.89
N ASN A 202 -12.20 -0.40 -23.05
CA ASN A 202 -11.18 -1.40 -23.33
C ASN A 202 -10.01 -1.38 -22.35
N TRP A 203 -9.64 -0.19 -21.84
CA TRP A 203 -8.62 -0.07 -20.80
C TRP A 203 -9.02 -0.83 -19.53
N HIS A 204 -10.31 -0.80 -19.17
CA HIS A 204 -10.84 -1.47 -17.99
C HIS A 204 -10.85 -2.98 -18.18
N ASP A 205 -11.34 -3.45 -19.34
CA ASP A 205 -11.36 -4.88 -19.66
C ASP A 205 -9.95 -5.48 -19.69
N LEU A 206 -8.98 -4.79 -20.32
CA LEU A 206 -7.57 -5.22 -20.33
C LEU A 206 -6.97 -5.23 -18.92
N GLY A 207 -7.20 -4.18 -18.15
CA GLY A 207 -6.61 -4.02 -16.81
C GLY A 207 -7.15 -5.01 -15.79
N TYR A 208 -8.43 -5.37 -15.87
CA TYR A 208 -9.10 -6.15 -14.83
C TYR A 208 -9.44 -7.59 -15.20
N MET A 209 -9.16 -8.03 -16.43
CA MET A 209 -9.46 -9.41 -16.89
C MET A 209 -8.84 -10.52 -16.02
N PHE A 210 -7.75 -10.24 -15.30
CA PHE A 210 -7.05 -11.21 -14.44
C PHE A 210 -7.00 -10.83 -12.96
N SER A 211 -7.77 -9.83 -12.50
CA SER A 211 -7.75 -9.29 -11.12
C SER A 211 -7.90 -10.34 -9.99
N CYS A 212 -8.47 -11.50 -10.27
CA CYS A 212 -8.66 -12.60 -9.32
C CYS A 212 -7.99 -13.92 -9.74
N ASN A 213 -7.12 -13.91 -10.78
CA ASN A 213 -6.59 -15.14 -11.38
C ASN A 213 -5.13 -14.98 -11.85
N LEU A 214 -4.20 -15.04 -10.90
CA LEU A 214 -2.76 -14.90 -11.15
C LEU A 214 -2.21 -16.04 -12.03
N GLU A 215 -2.60 -17.28 -11.74
CA GLU A 215 -2.17 -18.44 -12.52
C GLU A 215 -2.71 -18.40 -13.95
N GLY A 216 -3.96 -17.94 -14.12
CA GLY A 216 -4.57 -17.70 -15.43
C GLY A 216 -3.82 -16.65 -16.24
N ALA A 217 -3.42 -15.54 -15.63
CA ALA A 217 -2.57 -14.53 -16.27
C ALA A 217 -1.24 -15.16 -16.71
N TYR A 218 -0.58 -15.93 -15.83
CA TYR A 218 0.71 -16.55 -16.16
C TYR A 218 0.61 -17.52 -17.34
N MET A 219 -0.47 -18.31 -17.42
CA MET A 219 -0.70 -19.20 -18.55
C MET A 219 -1.00 -18.43 -19.84
N ALA A 220 -1.77 -17.34 -19.76
CA ALA A 220 -2.14 -16.53 -20.92
C ALA A 220 -0.93 -15.84 -21.56
N VAL A 221 0.01 -15.33 -20.76
CA VAL A 221 1.18 -14.60 -21.28
C VAL A 221 2.23 -15.51 -21.93
N GLN A 222 2.20 -16.82 -21.67
CA GLN A 222 3.20 -17.77 -22.20
C GLN A 222 3.16 -17.96 -23.72
N SER A 223 2.01 -17.68 -24.35
CA SER A 223 1.85 -17.76 -25.80
C SER A 223 2.29 -16.49 -26.54
N LEU A 224 2.54 -15.39 -25.81
CA LEU A 224 2.84 -14.09 -26.39
C LEU A 224 4.31 -13.97 -26.80
N SER A 225 4.61 -13.15 -27.80
CA SER A 225 5.99 -12.81 -28.19
C SER A 225 6.66 -11.86 -27.19
N ASP A 226 7.98 -11.64 -27.32
CA ASP A 226 8.72 -10.67 -26.48
C ASP A 226 8.22 -9.24 -26.65
N GLU A 227 7.88 -8.90 -27.90
CA GLU A 227 7.28 -7.62 -28.28
C GLU A 227 5.91 -7.45 -27.61
N GLN A 228 5.04 -8.46 -27.70
CA GLN A 228 3.69 -8.41 -27.15
C GLN A 228 3.68 -8.29 -25.62
N LEU A 229 4.59 -8.99 -24.93
CA LEU A 229 4.75 -8.81 -23.49
C LEU A 229 5.15 -7.39 -23.12
N GLU A 230 6.03 -6.79 -23.90
CA GLU A 230 6.52 -5.43 -23.67
C GLU A 230 5.43 -4.41 -23.93
N GLU A 231 4.68 -4.55 -25.02
CA GLU A 231 3.53 -3.71 -25.32
C GLU A 231 2.48 -3.73 -24.20
N ILE A 232 2.17 -4.90 -23.63
CA ILE A 232 1.24 -5.02 -22.50
C ILE A 232 1.82 -4.35 -21.27
N LEU A 233 3.09 -4.63 -20.93
CA LEU A 233 3.73 -4.04 -19.75
C LEU A 233 3.72 -2.51 -19.80
N VAL A 234 4.11 -1.95 -20.94
CA VAL A 234 4.15 -0.50 -21.16
C VAL A 234 2.75 0.10 -21.15
N ALA A 235 1.78 -0.54 -21.81
CA ALA A 235 0.40 -0.05 -21.81
C ALA A 235 -0.15 0.01 -20.38
N LEU A 236 0.02 -1.06 -19.59
CA LEU A 236 -0.43 -1.06 -18.20
C LEU A 236 0.27 0.04 -17.40
N GLU A 237 1.59 0.22 -17.53
CA GLU A 237 2.32 1.31 -16.87
C GLU A 237 1.75 2.70 -17.21
N VAL A 238 1.45 2.95 -18.49
CA VAL A 238 0.86 4.21 -18.96
C VAL A 238 -0.52 4.44 -18.35
N LEU A 239 -1.33 3.39 -18.17
CA LEU A 239 -2.66 3.51 -17.58
C LEU A 239 -2.64 3.85 -16.08
N GLU A 240 -1.53 3.61 -15.38
CA GLU A 240 -1.35 4.00 -13.97
C GLU A 240 -0.77 5.42 -13.81
N PHE A 241 -0.21 5.98 -14.89
CA PHE A 241 0.47 7.27 -14.88
C PHE A 241 -0.48 8.46 -15.06
N GLY A 242 -0.26 9.52 -14.29
CA GLY A 242 -1.01 10.77 -14.40
C GLY A 242 -0.70 11.77 -13.29
N GLN A 243 -1.51 12.82 -13.18
CA GLN A 243 -1.37 13.83 -12.12
C GLN A 243 -1.86 13.27 -10.78
N VAL A 244 -0.97 13.30 -9.77
CA VAL A 244 -1.26 12.78 -8.43
C VAL A 244 -2.30 13.62 -7.67
N PHE A 245 -2.31 14.93 -7.86
CA PHE A 245 -3.19 15.86 -7.12
C PHE A 245 -4.11 16.64 -8.08
N PRO A 246 -5.24 16.06 -8.51
CA PRO A 246 -6.13 16.69 -9.50
C PRO A 246 -6.89 17.91 -8.97
N ASP A 247 -6.95 18.09 -7.65
CA ASP A 247 -7.67 19.21 -7.01
C ASP A 247 -6.84 20.51 -6.93
N ARG A 248 -5.63 20.53 -7.50
CA ARG A 248 -4.72 21.69 -7.48
C ARG A 248 -4.05 21.86 -8.84
N LEU A 249 -3.67 23.10 -9.18
CA LEU A 249 -2.89 23.37 -10.39
C LEU A 249 -1.45 22.90 -10.19
N ASP A 250 -0.99 21.99 -11.05
CA ASP A 250 0.40 21.56 -11.09
C ASP A 250 1.27 22.63 -11.76
N THR A 251 1.62 23.65 -10.99
CA THR A 251 2.47 24.77 -11.42
C THR A 251 3.97 24.44 -11.38
N TYR A 252 4.36 23.30 -10.80
CA TYR A 252 5.75 22.95 -10.59
C TYR A 252 6.35 22.32 -11.85
N ALA A 253 7.27 23.03 -12.51
CA ALA A 253 7.86 22.60 -13.79
C ALA A 253 8.65 21.28 -13.68
N ASP A 254 9.19 20.98 -12.50
CA ASP A 254 9.97 19.76 -12.24
C ASP A 254 9.13 18.61 -11.69
N SER A 255 7.80 18.73 -11.67
CA SER A 255 6.93 17.57 -11.42
C SER A 255 7.14 16.51 -12.50
N LEU A 256 7.10 15.22 -12.12
CA LEU A 256 7.30 14.12 -13.06
C LEU A 256 6.32 14.18 -14.23
N PHE A 257 5.07 14.55 -13.97
CA PHE A 257 4.03 14.68 -14.98
C PHE A 257 4.37 15.78 -16.00
N ASN A 258 4.79 16.97 -15.54
CA ASN A 258 5.17 18.07 -16.42
C ASN A 258 6.45 17.77 -17.22
N LYS A 259 7.42 17.08 -16.62
CA LYS A 259 8.63 16.61 -17.33
C LYS A 259 8.30 15.65 -18.45
N VAL A 260 7.51 14.62 -18.17
CA VAL A 260 7.09 13.64 -19.18
C VAL A 260 6.28 14.32 -20.29
N ALA A 261 5.37 15.24 -19.94
CA ALA A 261 4.61 16.01 -20.93
C ALA A 261 5.53 16.85 -21.83
N ALA A 262 6.56 17.49 -21.27
CA ALA A 262 7.55 18.26 -22.03
C ALA A 262 8.43 17.37 -22.92
N ASP A 263 8.92 16.25 -22.42
CA ASP A 263 9.75 15.30 -23.18
C ASP A 263 8.99 14.70 -24.37
N LEU A 264 7.68 14.46 -24.20
CA LEU A 264 6.77 13.99 -25.25
C LEU A 264 6.26 15.13 -26.14
N ASN A 265 6.54 16.39 -25.82
CA ASN A 265 5.98 17.58 -26.47
C ASN A 265 4.44 17.54 -26.56
N VAL A 266 3.78 17.16 -25.46
CA VAL A 266 2.31 17.09 -25.41
C VAL A 266 1.73 18.49 -25.52
N ASP A 267 0.87 18.71 -26.52
CA ASP A 267 0.04 19.89 -26.62
C ASP A 267 -1.42 19.52 -26.30
N MET A 268 -2.01 20.15 -25.28
CA MET A 268 -3.43 19.96 -24.96
C MET A 268 -4.37 20.37 -26.10
N ARG A 269 -3.87 21.14 -27.07
CA ARG A 269 -4.58 21.45 -28.32
C ARG A 269 -4.70 20.23 -29.24
N ASP A 270 -4.10 19.09 -28.97
CA ASP A 270 -4.40 17.88 -29.74
C ASP A 270 -5.52 17.07 -29.10
N TYR A 271 -5.75 17.25 -27.80
CA TYR A 271 -6.59 16.35 -27.00
C TYR A 271 -7.79 17.02 -26.32
N TRP A 272 -7.86 18.35 -26.27
CA TRP A 272 -8.93 19.05 -25.55
C TRP A 272 -9.40 20.32 -26.25
N ARG A 273 -10.70 20.62 -26.14
CA ARG A 273 -11.28 21.91 -26.55
C ARG A 273 -12.33 22.40 -25.56
N PRO A 274 -12.60 23.72 -25.53
CA PRO A 274 -13.67 24.26 -24.72
C PRO A 274 -15.02 23.69 -25.15
N ASP A 275 -15.66 22.96 -24.25
CA ASP A 275 -16.95 22.32 -24.45
C ASP A 275 -18.03 22.94 -23.55
N GLU A 276 -19.25 22.42 -23.61
CA GLU A 276 -20.32 22.90 -22.74
C GLU A 276 -20.02 22.63 -21.25
N ALA A 277 -19.33 21.53 -20.92
CA ALA A 277 -19.01 21.17 -19.55
C ALA A 277 -18.01 22.13 -18.90
N PHE A 278 -17.01 22.59 -19.65
CA PHE A 278 -16.07 23.62 -19.23
C PHE A 278 -16.75 24.99 -19.16
N LEU A 279 -17.41 25.42 -20.23
CA LEU A 279 -17.96 26.78 -20.34
C LEU A 279 -19.10 27.04 -19.35
N LYS A 280 -19.93 26.04 -19.01
CA LYS A 280 -21.01 26.19 -18.01
C LYS A 280 -20.48 26.52 -16.61
N ARG A 281 -19.26 26.04 -16.28
CA ARG A 281 -18.58 26.25 -14.99
C ARG A 281 -17.91 27.62 -14.88
N ARG A 282 -17.84 28.40 -15.96
CA ARG A 282 -17.33 29.77 -15.96
C ARG A 282 -18.42 30.80 -15.63
N ASN A 283 -18.07 31.87 -14.93
CA ASN A 283 -18.97 33.00 -14.67
C ASN A 283 -19.08 33.93 -15.91
N LYS A 284 -19.98 34.93 -15.89
CA LYS A 284 -20.23 35.77 -17.08
C LYS A 284 -19.02 36.63 -17.47
N GLU A 285 -18.25 37.11 -16.50
CA GLU A 285 -17.04 37.91 -16.72
C GLU A 285 -15.92 37.04 -17.34
N GLN A 286 -15.74 35.82 -16.82
CA GLN A 286 -14.81 34.84 -17.39
C GLN A 286 -15.19 34.46 -18.82
N LEU A 287 -16.48 34.25 -19.12
CA LEU A 287 -16.93 33.99 -20.49
C LEU A 287 -16.63 35.17 -21.43
N GLN A 288 -16.81 36.41 -20.95
CA GLN A 288 -16.45 37.60 -21.73
C GLN A 288 -14.94 37.69 -21.97
N LYS A 289 -14.11 37.36 -20.97
CA LYS A 289 -12.65 37.26 -21.12
C LYS A 289 -12.26 36.24 -22.19
N ILE A 290 -12.84 35.04 -22.14
CA ILE A 290 -12.63 33.98 -23.15
C ILE A 290 -13.03 34.46 -24.55
N ILE A 291 -14.16 35.17 -24.70
CA ILE A 291 -14.59 35.73 -26.00
C ILE A 291 -13.56 36.70 -26.57
N SER A 292 -12.93 37.50 -25.71
CA SER A 292 -11.88 38.44 -26.12
C SER A 292 -10.60 37.70 -26.55
N GLU A 293 -10.14 36.76 -25.73
CA GLU A 293 -8.86 36.07 -25.92
C GLU A 293 -8.90 35.06 -27.07
N ALA A 294 -10.01 34.35 -27.22
CA ALA A 294 -10.20 33.36 -28.28
C ALA A 294 -10.54 33.99 -29.65
N GLY A 295 -10.53 35.33 -29.79
CA GLY A 295 -10.86 36.00 -31.05
C GLY A 295 -12.36 36.04 -31.38
N CYS A 296 -13.23 35.60 -30.47
CA CYS A 296 -14.67 35.47 -30.73
C CYS A 296 -15.46 36.79 -30.61
N SER A 297 -14.77 37.93 -30.42
CA SER A 297 -15.38 39.24 -30.15
C SER A 297 -16.29 39.73 -31.29
N GLN A 298 -15.94 39.46 -32.55
CA GLN A 298 -16.79 39.84 -33.68
C GLN A 298 -18.15 39.10 -33.66
N LYS A 299 -18.15 37.87 -33.15
CA LYS A 299 -19.34 37.01 -33.15
C LYS A 299 -20.25 37.25 -31.95
N TYR A 300 -19.69 37.46 -30.77
CA TYR A 300 -20.45 37.55 -29.52
C TYR A 300 -20.47 38.94 -28.87
N GLY A 301 -19.67 39.89 -29.36
CA GLY A 301 -19.53 41.22 -28.76
C GLY A 301 -19.15 41.13 -27.28
N SER A 302 -19.86 41.89 -26.43
CA SER A 302 -19.69 41.84 -24.97
C SER A 302 -20.50 40.74 -24.27
N ALA A 303 -21.18 39.86 -25.02
CA ALA A 303 -22.13 38.88 -24.51
C ALA A 303 -23.29 39.44 -23.65
N ALA A 304 -23.48 40.77 -23.60
CA ALA A 304 -24.49 41.41 -22.75
C ALA A 304 -25.93 40.97 -23.08
N GLY A 305 -26.21 40.75 -24.38
CA GLY A 305 -27.54 40.35 -24.88
C GLY A 305 -27.84 38.85 -24.82
N TYR A 306 -26.90 37.99 -24.39
CA TYR A 306 -27.08 36.54 -24.36
C TYR A 306 -27.51 36.05 -22.97
N LYS A 307 -28.41 35.06 -22.93
CA LYS A 307 -28.57 34.21 -21.74
C LYS A 307 -27.37 33.27 -21.61
N LYS A 308 -26.92 33.01 -20.38
CA LYS A 308 -25.71 32.18 -20.12
C LYS A 308 -25.76 30.82 -20.84
N LYS A 309 -26.89 30.11 -20.75
CA LYS A 309 -27.07 28.79 -21.39
C LYS A 309 -26.94 28.85 -22.92
N GLU A 310 -27.54 29.87 -23.54
CA GLU A 310 -27.48 30.08 -25.00
C GLU A 310 -26.06 30.43 -25.46
N LEU A 311 -25.36 31.27 -24.67
CA LEU A 311 -23.96 31.62 -24.93
C LEU A 311 -23.04 30.40 -24.86
N VAL A 312 -23.14 29.61 -23.78
CA VAL A 312 -22.33 28.40 -23.57
C VAL A 312 -22.48 27.43 -24.74
N SER A 313 -23.72 27.10 -25.13
CA SER A 313 -23.95 26.17 -26.25
C SER A 313 -23.47 26.74 -27.59
N SER A 314 -23.64 28.04 -27.81
CA SER A 314 -23.15 28.68 -29.04
C SER A 314 -21.63 28.73 -29.12
N MET A 315 -20.94 29.03 -28.00
CA MET A 315 -19.49 29.04 -27.92
C MET A 315 -18.90 27.64 -28.12
N ALA A 316 -19.44 26.62 -27.44
CA ALA A 316 -18.99 25.23 -27.61
C ALA A 316 -19.10 24.78 -29.08
N LYS A 317 -20.22 25.07 -29.74
CA LYS A 317 -20.39 24.80 -31.18
C LYS A 317 -19.40 25.56 -32.05
N HIS A 318 -19.03 26.78 -31.67
CA HIS A 318 -18.06 27.55 -32.44
C HIS A 318 -16.65 26.98 -32.34
N PHE A 319 -16.20 26.59 -31.13
CA PHE A 319 -14.92 25.92 -30.92
C PHE A 319 -14.82 24.59 -31.67
N GLN A 320 -15.93 23.86 -31.81
CA GLN A 320 -15.97 22.66 -32.65
C GLN A 320 -15.96 23.00 -34.15
N HIS A 321 -16.71 24.02 -34.56
CA HIS A 321 -16.82 24.40 -35.97
C HIS A 321 -15.50 24.92 -36.57
N VAL A 322 -14.70 25.68 -35.82
CA VAL A 322 -13.46 26.27 -36.35
C VAL A 322 -12.44 25.22 -36.79
N LEU A 323 -12.50 24.00 -36.25
CA LEU A 323 -11.66 22.86 -36.66
C LEU A 323 -12.05 22.28 -38.02
N THR A 324 -13.29 22.52 -38.46
CA THR A 324 -13.80 22.02 -39.75
C THR A 324 -13.50 22.96 -40.92
N LEU A 325 -12.90 24.12 -40.65
CA LEU A 325 -12.62 25.13 -41.65
C LEU A 325 -11.30 24.85 -42.38
N GLU A 326 -11.33 24.79 -43.71
CA GLU A 326 -10.13 24.61 -44.54
C GLU A 326 -9.24 25.87 -44.59
N ALA A 327 -9.84 27.05 -44.45
CA ALA A 327 -9.13 28.34 -44.50
C ALA A 327 -9.69 29.32 -43.44
N PRO A 328 -9.39 29.08 -42.15
CA PRO A 328 -9.85 29.95 -41.06
C PRO A 328 -9.21 31.34 -41.15
N ASN A 329 -10.00 32.37 -40.83
CA ASN A 329 -9.50 33.73 -40.69
C ASN A 329 -8.68 33.91 -39.39
N ALA A 330 -8.06 35.08 -39.19
CA ALA A 330 -7.20 35.32 -38.04
C ALA A 330 -7.88 35.14 -36.66
N ASP A 331 -9.16 35.48 -36.55
CA ASP A 331 -9.94 35.33 -35.31
C ASP A 331 -10.36 33.86 -35.11
N GLU A 332 -10.70 33.15 -36.19
CA GLU A 332 -10.99 31.71 -36.16
C GLU A 332 -9.74 30.89 -35.82
N LEU A 333 -8.56 31.29 -36.31
CA LEU A 333 -7.28 30.69 -35.93
C LEU A 333 -7.00 30.86 -34.44
N LYS A 334 -7.27 32.05 -33.86
CA LYS A 334 -7.16 32.25 -32.41
C LYS A 334 -8.08 31.31 -31.65
N ALA A 335 -9.32 31.13 -32.10
CA ALA A 335 -10.26 30.20 -31.47
C ALA A 335 -9.77 28.75 -31.54
N THR A 336 -9.17 28.34 -32.67
CA THR A 336 -8.61 27.00 -32.86
C THR A 336 -7.48 26.67 -31.88
N PHE A 337 -6.62 27.64 -31.57
CA PHE A 337 -5.44 27.45 -30.71
C PHE A 337 -5.63 27.93 -29.27
N TRP A 338 -6.82 28.42 -28.90
CA TRP A 338 -7.08 28.90 -27.55
C TRP A 338 -7.21 27.73 -26.56
N ILE A 339 -6.44 27.80 -25.49
CA ILE A 339 -6.55 26.96 -24.30
C ILE A 339 -6.41 27.85 -23.06
N PRO A 340 -7.07 27.51 -21.93
CA PRO A 340 -6.86 28.23 -20.69
C PRO A 340 -5.44 27.97 -20.15
N GLU A 341 -4.93 28.92 -19.37
CA GLU A 341 -3.60 28.92 -18.78
C GLU A 341 -3.34 27.70 -17.88
N ALA A 342 -4.40 27.19 -17.24
CA ALA A 342 -4.39 25.98 -16.41
C ALA A 342 -4.19 24.66 -17.19
N MET A 343 -4.35 24.66 -18.52
CA MET A 343 -4.18 23.47 -19.38
C MET A 343 -2.80 23.41 -20.03
N GLN A 344 -1.87 24.27 -19.60
CA GLN A 344 -0.47 24.22 -20.03
C GLN A 344 0.34 23.26 -19.15
N PHE A 345 1.55 22.92 -19.60
CA PHE A 345 2.53 22.15 -18.83
C PHE A 345 3.79 23.00 -18.64
N PRO A 346 4.14 23.43 -17.41
CA PRO A 346 3.31 23.37 -16.20
C PRO A 346 2.04 24.24 -16.32
N ALA A 347 1.07 23.98 -15.45
CA ALA A 347 -0.12 24.81 -15.36
C ALA A 347 0.26 26.22 -14.90
N ILE A 348 -0.35 27.26 -15.46
CA ILE A 348 -0.13 28.64 -15.01
C ILE A 348 -1.28 29.04 -14.09
N ASN A 349 -0.95 29.43 -12.86
CA ASN A 349 -1.92 29.98 -11.92
C ASN A 349 -2.05 31.51 -12.14
N PRO A 350 -3.18 32.00 -12.67
CA PRO A 350 -3.35 33.43 -12.92
C PRO A 350 -3.48 34.28 -11.65
N ASP A 351 -3.76 33.65 -10.51
CA ASP A 351 -3.94 34.29 -9.21
C ASP A 351 -2.70 34.15 -8.32
N ALA A 352 -1.60 33.56 -8.84
CA ALA A 352 -0.34 33.49 -8.11
C ALA A 352 0.14 34.92 -7.81
N LYS A 353 0.37 35.22 -6.54
CA LYS A 353 1.17 36.37 -6.15
C LYS A 353 2.61 36.00 -6.45
N ASP A 354 3.38 36.91 -7.03
CA ASP A 354 4.83 36.74 -7.23
C ASP A 354 5.49 36.58 -5.84
N GLU A 355 5.52 35.36 -5.32
CA GLU A 355 6.27 34.98 -4.13
C GLU A 355 7.49 34.18 -4.61
N PRO A 356 8.70 34.52 -4.14
CA PRO A 356 9.91 33.83 -4.55
C PRO A 356 9.82 32.36 -4.12
N GLU A 357 10.17 31.47 -5.04
CA GLU A 357 10.19 30.01 -4.86
C GLU A 357 11.04 29.64 -3.63
N GLU A 358 10.39 29.30 -2.51
CA GLU A 358 11.02 28.53 -1.44
C GLU A 358 10.73 27.05 -1.72
N GLU A 359 11.80 26.35 -2.13
CA GLU A 359 11.88 24.89 -2.16
C GLU A 359 11.72 24.35 -0.73
N ASP A 360 10.50 23.94 -0.36
CA ASP A 360 10.30 23.01 0.75
C ASP A 360 9.44 21.86 0.27
N PHE A 361 10.11 20.90 -0.38
CA PHE A 361 9.62 19.54 -0.50
C PHE A 361 9.92 18.84 0.83
N GLU A 362 9.12 19.12 1.87
CA GLU A 362 9.02 18.21 3.00
C GLU A 362 8.32 16.95 2.48
N GLU A 363 9.15 16.00 2.06
CA GLU A 363 8.81 14.60 1.87
C GLU A 363 8.20 14.12 3.20
N SER A 364 6.86 14.08 3.28
CA SER A 364 6.15 13.39 4.34
C SER A 364 6.39 11.88 4.16
N ALA A 365 7.60 11.47 4.51
CA ALA A 365 7.95 10.09 4.69
C ALA A 365 7.35 9.68 6.04
N ASP A 366 6.10 9.24 6.01
CA ASP A 366 5.55 8.38 7.06
C ASP A 366 6.33 7.04 6.99
N PHE A 367 7.57 7.07 7.49
CA PHE A 367 8.21 5.89 8.05
C PHE A 367 7.66 5.77 9.46
N GLU A 368 6.61 4.97 9.61
CA GLU A 368 6.33 4.32 10.89
C GLU A 368 7.50 3.36 11.18
N ASP A 369 8.55 3.90 11.81
CA ASP A 369 9.57 3.12 12.50
C ASP A 369 8.92 2.46 13.73
N GLU A 370 8.25 1.31 13.53
CA GLU A 370 8.04 0.32 14.59
C GLU A 370 9.20 -0.69 14.57
N GLU A 371 10.40 -0.21 14.91
CA GLU A 371 11.44 -1.06 15.53
C GLU A 371 11.36 -0.91 17.05
N GLU A 372 10.45 -1.66 17.67
CA GLU A 372 10.52 -1.97 19.10
C GLU A 372 10.29 -3.47 19.29
N TYR A 373 11.35 -4.28 19.16
CA TYR A 373 11.42 -5.61 19.79
C TYR A 373 12.87 -6.01 20.09
N ALA A 374 13.36 -5.49 21.22
CA ALA A 374 14.32 -6.10 22.14
C ALA A 374 14.06 -5.32 23.45
N GLU A 375 13.55 -5.85 24.55
CA GLU A 375 13.72 -7.13 25.23
C GLU A 375 12.55 -7.38 26.21
N ALA A 376 12.50 -8.60 26.75
CA ALA A 376 11.79 -9.06 27.96
C ALA A 376 10.38 -9.64 27.82
N ALA A 377 10.34 -10.93 27.44
CA ALA A 377 9.69 -12.01 28.22
C ALA A 377 10.20 -13.38 27.75
#